data_AF-A0A350F161-F1
#
_entry.id   AF-A0A350F161-F1
#
_cell.length_a   1.000
_cell.length_b   1.000
_cell.length_c   1.000
_cell.angle_alpha   90.00
_cell.angle_beta   90.00
_cell.angle_gamma   90.00
#
_symmetry.space_group_name_H-M   'P 1'
#
loop_
_entity.id
_entity.type
_entity.pdbx_description
1 polymer ?
#
loop_
_entity_poly.entity_id
_entity_poly.type
_entity_poly.pdbx_seq_one_letter_code
_entity_poly.pdbx_strand_id
1 'polypeptide(L)'
;MRRKTPVFDLGTIPAGNLFSTVDDLARFAGELLAGGGRLLKPESLAEMWRPQAANSERGFGLGFVVGEFRGQRTIGHSGAVYGHSSSFVVVPEAKLAVIVLGNEDIANGRIERIANAALGWLLEAKL
;
A
#
# COMPACT_ATOMS: atom_id res chain seq x y z
N MET A 1 0.88 16.59 -19.55
CA MET A 1 2.24 16.52 -20.14
C MET A 1 2.99 15.40 -19.40
N ARG A 2 3.32 14.29 -20.06
CA ARG A 2 4.12 13.22 -19.43
C ARG A 2 5.53 13.75 -19.18
N ARG A 3 5.93 13.93 -17.92
CA ARG A 3 7.33 14.25 -17.57
C ARG A 3 8.12 12.95 -17.48
N LYS A 4 9.31 12.93 -18.08
CA LYS A 4 10.22 11.79 -17.94
C LYS A 4 10.70 11.70 -16.49
N THR A 5 10.79 10.48 -15.97
CA THR A 5 11.40 10.19 -14.67
C THR A 5 12.83 10.75 -14.64
N PRO A 6 13.19 11.57 -13.64
CA PRO A 6 14.54 12.07 -13.49
C PRO A 6 15.52 10.93 -13.19
N VAL A 7 16.77 11.08 -13.61
CA VAL A 7 17.84 10.08 -13.41
C VAL A 7 18.74 10.41 -12.21
N PHE A 8 18.30 11.32 -11.34
CA PHE A 8 19.05 11.69 -10.14
C PHE A 8 18.53 10.93 -8.91
N ASP A 9 19.43 10.65 -7.98
CA ASP A 9 19.06 10.04 -6.70
C ASP A 9 18.33 11.07 -5.82
N LEU A 10 17.17 10.70 -5.26
CA LEU A 10 16.41 11.61 -4.39
C LEU A 10 17.16 11.94 -3.08
N GLY A 11 18.23 11.20 -2.77
CA GLY A 11 18.93 11.31 -1.48
C GLY A 11 18.14 10.75 -0.30
N THR A 12 16.99 10.13 -0.57
CA THR A 12 16.08 9.50 0.40
C THR A 12 15.78 8.06 -0.01
N ILE A 13 16.84 7.32 -0.33
CA ILE A 13 16.76 5.96 -0.90
C ILE A 13 15.75 5.07 -0.15
N PRO A 14 15.76 4.99 1.20
CA PRO A 14 14.84 4.13 1.94
C PRO A 14 13.37 4.62 1.96
N ALA A 15 13.12 5.89 1.66
CA ALA A 15 11.78 6.49 1.77
C ALA A 15 10.95 6.37 0.48
N GLY A 16 11.59 6.32 -0.69
CA GLY A 16 10.86 6.40 -1.95
C GLY A 16 11.55 5.84 -3.21
N ASN A 17 12.82 5.43 -3.17
CA ASN A 17 13.52 4.94 -4.38
C ASN A 17 13.59 3.41 -4.47
N LEU A 18 12.64 2.69 -3.88
CA LEU A 18 12.53 1.25 -4.10
C LEU A 18 11.92 0.96 -5.47
N PHE A 19 12.61 0.15 -6.26
CA PHE A 19 12.06 -0.42 -7.49
C PHE A 19 11.47 -1.80 -7.21
N SER A 20 10.28 -2.06 -7.75
CA SER A 20 9.61 -3.35 -7.58
C SER A 20 8.63 -3.61 -8.73
N THR A 21 8.04 -4.79 -8.73
CA THR A 21 6.98 -5.22 -9.67
C THR A 21 5.69 -5.49 -8.90
N VAL A 22 4.55 -5.58 -9.62
CA VAL A 22 3.30 -6.01 -9.00
C VAL A 22 3.43 -7.41 -8.41
N ASP A 23 4.16 -8.32 -9.05
CA ASP A 23 4.36 -9.69 -8.59
C ASP A 23 5.18 -9.75 -7.29
N ASP A 24 6.25 -8.95 -7.18
CA ASP A 24 7.05 -8.88 -5.96
C ASP A 24 6.28 -8.25 -4.80
N LEU A 25 5.51 -7.19 -5.07
CA LEU A 25 4.62 -6.59 -4.08
C LEU A 25 3.48 -7.53 -3.68
N ALA A 26 2.98 -8.37 -4.59
CA ALA A 26 1.99 -9.39 -4.27
C ALA A 26 2.58 -10.48 -3.36
N ARG A 27 3.83 -10.90 -3.59
CA ARG A 27 4.54 -11.81 -2.68
C ARG A 27 4.73 -11.18 -1.30
N PHE A 28 5.14 -9.91 -1.25
CA PHE A 28 5.26 -9.16 0.00
C PHE A 28 3.92 -9.07 0.75
N ALA A 29 2.83 -8.73 0.06
CA ALA A 29 1.49 -8.73 0.62
C ALA A 29 1.08 -10.12 1.15
N GLY A 30 1.48 -11.20 0.46
CA GLY A 30 1.26 -12.57 0.92
C GLY A 30 1.92 -12.86 2.26
N GLU A 31 3.18 -12.44 2.46
CA GLU A 31 3.88 -12.59 3.75
C GLU A 31 3.20 -11.77 4.85
N LEU A 32 2.76 -10.55 4.56
CA LEU A 32 2.00 -9.72 5.52
C LEU A 32 0.67 -10.37 5.92
N LEU A 33 -0.10 -10.87 4.95
CA LEU A 33 -1.38 -11.55 5.17
C LEU A 33 -1.21 -12.90 5.88
N ALA A 34 -0.02 -13.50 5.81
CA ALA A 34 0.36 -14.69 6.57
C ALA A 34 0.87 -14.36 7.99
N GLY A 35 0.56 -13.16 8.53
CA GLY A 35 0.97 -12.77 9.88
C GLY A 35 2.46 -12.43 9.98
N GLY A 36 3.08 -11.98 8.89
CA GLY A 36 4.51 -11.66 8.81
C GLY A 36 5.33 -12.76 8.13
N GLY A 37 4.76 -13.96 7.98
CA GLY A 37 5.33 -15.06 7.21
C GLY A 37 6.80 -15.33 7.58
N ARG A 38 7.67 -15.30 6.58
CA ARG A 38 9.13 -15.47 6.75
C ARG A 38 9.87 -14.17 7.03
N LEU A 39 9.19 -13.02 6.97
CA LEU A 39 9.80 -11.69 7.06
C LEU A 39 9.82 -11.15 8.49
N LEU A 40 8.73 -11.35 9.23
CA LEU A 40 8.49 -10.73 10.52
C LEU A 40 7.87 -11.72 11.50
N LYS A 41 8.15 -11.52 12.78
CA LYS A 41 7.38 -12.16 13.84
C LYS A 41 5.96 -11.56 13.86
N PRO A 42 4.92 -12.33 14.22
CA PRO A 42 3.56 -11.82 14.32
C PRO A 42 3.43 -10.59 15.22
N GLU A 43 4.17 -10.56 16.33
CA GLU A 43 4.13 -9.43 17.27
C GLU A 43 4.76 -8.18 16.64
N SER A 44 5.86 -8.33 15.89
CA SER A 44 6.48 -7.21 15.17
C SER A 44 5.54 -6.63 14.11
N LEU A 45 4.81 -7.48 13.38
CA LEU A 45 3.83 -7.00 12.41
C LEU A 45 2.67 -6.26 13.10
N ALA A 46 2.18 -6.78 14.23
CA ALA A 46 1.14 -6.12 15.01
C ALA A 46 1.60 -4.72 15.49
N GLU A 47 2.85 -4.58 15.94
CA GLU A 47 3.44 -3.29 16.28
C GLU A 47 3.48 -2.33 15.08
N MET A 48 3.86 -2.83 13.89
CA MET A 48 3.90 -2.01 12.67
C MET A 48 2.53 -1.49 12.26
N TRP A 49 1.47 -2.26 12.51
CA TRP A 49 0.10 -1.90 12.17
C TRP A 49 -0.64 -1.16 13.28
N ARG A 50 -0.05 -1.00 14.47
CA ARG A 50 -0.64 -0.17 15.52
C ARG A 50 -0.47 1.32 15.14
N PRO A 51 -1.56 2.11 15.07
CA PRO A 51 -1.45 3.55 14.89
C PRO A 51 -0.60 4.20 16.00
N GLN A 52 0.44 4.93 15.61
CA GLN A 52 1.27 5.75 16.51
C GLN A 52 0.80 7.22 16.51
N ALA A 53 0.21 7.65 15.39
CA ALA A 53 -0.52 8.91 15.25
C ALA A 53 -1.84 8.62 14.54
N ALA A 54 -2.91 9.30 14.92
CA ALA A 54 -4.21 9.14 14.29
C ALA A 54 -4.96 10.47 14.20
N ASN A 55 -5.77 10.60 13.16
CA ASN A 55 -6.82 11.62 13.07
C ASN A 55 -8.20 10.94 13.10
N SER A 56 -9.27 11.70 12.82
CA SER A 56 -10.65 11.18 12.86
C SER A 56 -10.94 10.08 11.84
N GLU A 57 -10.11 9.91 10.81
CA GLU A 57 -10.38 9.01 9.68
C GLU A 57 -9.33 7.92 9.50
N ARG A 58 -8.07 8.17 9.86
CA ARG A 58 -6.93 7.30 9.58
C ARG A 58 -5.86 7.36 10.67
N GLY A 59 -5.18 6.24 10.88
CA GLY A 59 -3.96 6.11 11.66
C GLY A 59 -2.73 5.96 10.79
N PHE A 60 -1.57 6.29 11.34
CA PHE A 60 -0.27 5.95 10.76
C PHE A 60 0.51 5.10 11.77
N GLY A 61 0.82 3.87 11.37
CA GLY A 61 1.68 2.95 12.10
C GLY A 61 3.15 3.11 11.70
N LEU A 62 3.94 2.05 11.82
CA LEU A 62 5.34 2.07 11.40
C LEU A 62 5.42 1.74 9.91
N GLY A 63 5.40 2.78 9.08
CA GLY A 63 5.51 2.66 7.61
C GLY A 63 4.21 2.29 6.90
N PHE A 64 3.09 2.29 7.61
CA PHE A 64 1.77 1.96 7.05
C PHE A 64 0.70 2.95 7.49
N VAL A 65 -0.16 3.31 6.54
CA VAL A 65 -1.47 3.89 6.82
C VAL A 65 -2.41 2.79 7.28
N VAL A 66 -3.06 3.02 8.41
CA VAL A 66 -4.11 2.18 9.00
C VAL A 66 -5.42 2.91 8.78
N GLY A 67 -6.33 2.30 8.03
CA GLY A 67 -7.60 2.92 7.67
C GLY A 67 -8.73 1.91 7.62
N GLU A 68 -9.83 2.34 7.00
CA GLU A 68 -11.00 1.51 6.79
C GLU A 68 -11.53 1.69 5.37
N PHE A 69 -12.02 0.61 4.78
CA PHE A 69 -12.76 0.62 3.52
C PHE A 69 -13.98 -0.28 3.65
N ARG A 70 -15.19 0.33 3.56
CA ARG A 70 -16.48 -0.39 3.70
C ARG A 70 -16.55 -1.26 4.96
N GLY A 71 -16.16 -0.74 6.12
CA GLY A 71 -16.17 -1.48 7.39
C GLY A 71 -15.03 -2.49 7.56
N GLN A 72 -14.15 -2.64 6.57
CA GLN A 72 -12.99 -3.53 6.64
C GLN A 72 -11.73 -2.74 6.96
N ARG A 73 -10.94 -3.24 7.90
CA ARG A 73 -9.64 -2.63 8.22
C ARG A 73 -8.70 -2.76 7.03
N THR A 74 -8.11 -1.64 6.63
CA THR A 74 -7.12 -1.59 5.54
C THR A 74 -5.76 -1.20 6.09
N ILE A 75 -4.71 -1.89 5.65
CA ILE A 75 -3.33 -1.52 5.92
C ILE A 75 -2.62 -1.27 4.59
N GLY A 76 -1.94 -0.14 4.44
CA GLY A 76 -1.36 0.18 3.14
C GLY A 76 -0.43 1.37 3.12
N HIS A 77 0.00 1.76 1.92
CA HIS A 77 0.75 2.98 1.69
C HIS A 77 0.56 3.45 0.25
N SER A 78 0.50 4.76 0.05
CA SER A 78 0.55 5.39 -1.27
C SER A 78 1.96 5.84 -1.59
N GLY A 79 2.42 5.69 -2.83
CA GLY A 79 3.70 6.23 -3.29
C GLY A 79 3.50 7.38 -4.27
N ALA A 80 4.35 8.39 -4.18
CA ALA A 80 4.43 9.49 -5.13
C ALA A 80 5.91 9.87 -5.30
N VAL A 81 6.46 9.54 -6.46
CA VAL A 81 7.82 9.89 -6.86
C VAL A 81 7.75 10.41 -8.29
N TYR A 82 8.71 11.23 -8.70
CA TYR A 82 8.70 11.81 -10.04
C TYR A 82 8.41 10.79 -11.14
N GLY A 83 7.33 11.00 -11.89
CA GLY A 83 6.90 10.10 -12.98
C GLY A 83 6.21 8.81 -12.53
N HIS A 84 5.99 8.60 -11.22
CA HIS A 84 5.42 7.36 -10.68
C HIS A 84 4.44 7.61 -9.53
N SER A 85 3.30 6.93 -9.58
CA SER A 85 2.32 6.91 -8.49
C SER A 85 1.97 5.45 -8.14
N SER A 86 1.76 5.13 -6.88
CA SER A 86 1.40 3.78 -6.46
C SER A 86 0.39 3.74 -5.33
N SER A 87 -0.34 2.63 -5.26
CA SER A 87 -1.17 2.25 -4.12
C SER A 87 -0.93 0.79 -3.80
N PHE A 88 -0.65 0.51 -2.53
CA PHE A 88 -0.55 -0.81 -1.96
C PHE A 88 -1.51 -0.88 -0.78
N VAL A 89 -2.47 -1.81 -0.82
CA VAL A 89 -3.41 -2.01 0.29
C VAL A 89 -3.63 -3.50 0.54
N VAL A 90 -3.65 -3.89 1.80
CA VAL A 90 -4.05 -5.21 2.27
C VAL A 90 -5.27 -5.08 3.19
N VAL A 91 -6.14 -6.09 3.13
CA VAL A 91 -7.28 -6.28 4.04
C VAL A 91 -7.06 -7.60 4.76
N PRO A 92 -6.45 -7.58 5.96
CA PRO A 92 -6.04 -8.78 6.67
C PRO A 92 -7.17 -9.78 6.89
N GLU A 93 -8.32 -9.28 7.35
CA GLU A 93 -9.48 -10.08 7.72
C GLU A 93 -10.08 -10.80 6.51
N ALA A 94 -10.09 -10.12 5.35
CA ALA A 94 -10.54 -10.70 4.09
C ALA A 94 -9.45 -11.53 3.37
N LYS A 95 -8.19 -11.52 3.84
CA LYS A 95 -7.03 -12.10 3.14
C LYS A 95 -6.94 -11.63 1.69
N LEU A 96 -7.04 -10.32 1.48
CA LEU A 96 -7.00 -9.67 0.17
C LEU A 96 -5.90 -8.62 0.12
N ALA A 97 -5.38 -8.38 -1.08
CA ALA A 97 -4.48 -7.27 -1.37
C ALA A 97 -4.81 -6.69 -2.75
N VAL A 98 -4.65 -5.39 -2.89
CA VAL A 98 -4.73 -4.68 -4.17
C VAL A 98 -3.48 -3.83 -4.33
N ILE A 99 -2.81 -3.97 -5.48
CA ILE A 99 -1.62 -3.22 -5.84
C ILE A 99 -1.88 -2.56 -7.19
N VAL A 100 -1.66 -1.25 -7.26
CA VAL A 100 -1.79 -0.46 -8.49
C VAL A 100 -0.54 0.40 -8.65
N LEU A 101 0.14 0.27 -9.80
CA LEU A 101 1.32 1.04 -10.18
C LEU A 101 1.02 1.88 -11.41
N GLY A 102 1.38 3.16 -11.37
CA GLY A 102 1.23 4.10 -12.48
C GLY A 102 2.57 4.73 -12.86
N ASN A 103 2.80 4.87 -14.17
CA ASN A 103 3.93 5.58 -14.77
C ASN A 103 3.58 7.05 -15.07
N GLU A 104 2.89 7.69 -14.14
CA GLU A 104 2.51 9.08 -14.21
C GLU A 104 2.63 9.74 -12.84
N ASP A 105 3.18 10.94 -12.84
CA ASP A 105 3.29 11.80 -11.65
C ASP A 105 1.94 12.45 -11.33
N ILE A 106 1.70 12.78 -10.06
CA ILE A 106 0.49 13.47 -9.59
C ILE A 106 -0.79 12.71 -10.02
N ALA A 107 -0.73 11.38 -10.00
CA ALA A 107 -1.83 10.50 -10.41
C ALA A 107 -2.46 9.73 -9.22
N ASN A 108 -2.04 10.00 -7.98
CA ASN A 108 -2.49 9.30 -6.78
C ASN A 108 -4.01 9.17 -6.67
N GLY A 109 -4.77 10.24 -6.93
CA GLY A 109 -6.24 10.16 -6.89
C GLY A 109 -6.85 9.20 -7.92
N ARG A 110 -6.24 9.07 -9.11
CA ARG A 110 -6.67 8.07 -10.11
C ARG A 110 -6.28 6.67 -9.69
N ILE A 111 -5.06 6.50 -9.18
CA ILE A 111 -4.53 5.23 -8.69
C ILE A 111 -5.38 4.70 -7.53
N GLU A 112 -5.70 5.54 -6.55
CA GLU A 112 -6.57 5.19 -5.43
C GLU A 112 -7.98 4.83 -5.88
N ARG A 113 -8.54 5.54 -6.88
CA ARG A 113 -9.87 5.20 -7.42
C ARG A 113 -9.89 3.81 -8.07
N ILE A 114 -8.83 3.45 -8.80
CA ILE A 114 -8.68 2.10 -9.38
C ILE A 114 -8.53 1.07 -8.27
N ALA A 115 -7.69 1.34 -7.27
CA ALA A 115 -7.46 0.43 -6.14
C ALA A 115 -8.76 0.17 -5.36
N ASN A 116 -9.52 1.22 -5.05
CA ASN A 116 -10.78 1.13 -4.32
C ASN A 116 -11.87 0.42 -5.14
N ALA A 117 -11.92 0.61 -6.46
CA ALA A 117 -12.86 -0.12 -7.32
C ALA A 117 -12.55 -1.63 -7.31
N ALA A 118 -11.28 -1.99 -7.51
CA ALA A 118 -10.83 -3.38 -7.45
C ALA A 118 -11.07 -4.01 -6.07
N LEU A 119 -10.80 -3.27 -5.00
CA LEU A 119 -11.05 -3.73 -3.63
C LEU A 119 -12.55 -3.95 -3.38
N GLY A 120 -13.41 -3.06 -3.87
CA GLY A 120 -14.86 -3.21 -3.83
C GLY A 120 -15.32 -4.51 -4.49
N TRP A 121 -14.87 -4.77 -5.73
CA TRP A 121 -15.22 -5.99 -6.45
C TRP A 121 -14.70 -7.27 -5.79
N LEU A 122 -13.48 -7.25 -5.25
CA LEU A 122 -12.91 -8.42 -4.56
C LEU A 122 -13.63 -8.74 -3.25
N LEU A 123 -14.06 -7.72 -2.50
CA LEU A 123 -14.85 -7.90 -1.28
C LEU A 123 -16.25 -8.43 -1.60
N GLU A 124 -16.91 -7.89 -2.63
CA GLU A 124 -18.21 -8.36 -3.10
C GLU A 124 -18.15 -9.83 -3.56
N ALA A 125 -17.06 -10.25 -4.21
CA ALA A 125 -16.89 -11.63 -4.66
C ALA A 125 -16.58 -12.64 -3.53
N LYS A 126 -16.29 -12.17 -2.31
CA LYS A 126 -16.03 -13.03 -1.14
C LYS A 126 -17.25 -13.19 -0.21
N LEU A 127 -18.28 -12.36 -0.39
CA LEU A 127 -19.56 -12.44 0.33
C LEU A 127 -20.50 -13.41 -0.40
#